data_AF-A0A8J7HYW4-F1
#
_entry.id   AF-A0A8J7HYW4-F1
#
_cell.length_a   1.000
_cell.length_b   1.000
_cell.length_c   1.000
_cell.angle_alpha   90.00
_cell.angle_beta   90.00
_cell.angle_gamma   90.00
#
_symmetry.space_group_name_H-M   'P 1'
#
loop_
_entity.id
_entity.type
_entity.pdbx_description
1 polymer ?
#
loop_
_entity_poly.entity_id
_entity_poly.type
_entity_poly.pdbx_seq_one_letter_code
_entity_poly.pdbx_strand_id
1 'polypeptide(L)'
;MTHQLYTAQYLQELKLDEIKKIARQLGVTPEGDKRSKDNWIKAITEYQSAKTEKLSGGIRQIEKVTDAPKVMPTKENPFTVEEAAAQGYTFSYASVGNFLTIKGYNDQSMVIVNDGYDDLRFPVERIELMTYGEVVAAKPQQAADEPEAQEQTDDYLFHDEQPNNLPKVGDSYFIGEFLLRCSQVGGDDYAVIWDVYDENNAISQIRMDWTCYWTHPLSQAKFCTPQQATIDLAETYRQQCAMRSERAQAIEVLEQHGDEFVVRNCENGHHYVVRPNHAESSERCECPDCHYRSVRCKHQIAVEIFLKQRLEQIIATTPSPEELLDKPFDELTREEWELLRQYQPAESMELVAA
;
A
#
# COMPACT_ATOMS: atom_id res chain seq x y z
N MET A 1 -20.05 -15.95 -9.46
CA MET A 1 -20.88 -14.94 -8.78
C MET A 1 -19.99 -14.22 -7.78
N THR A 2 -19.63 -12.97 -8.06
CA THR A 2 -18.86 -12.13 -7.14
C THR A 2 -19.81 -11.66 -6.03
N HIS A 3 -19.50 -12.02 -4.78
CA HIS A 3 -20.25 -11.50 -3.64
C HIS A 3 -19.76 -10.09 -3.34
N GLN A 4 -20.65 -9.10 -3.33
CA GLN A 4 -20.32 -7.74 -2.92
C GLN A 4 -19.86 -7.74 -1.44
N LEU A 5 -18.75 -7.07 -1.16
CA LEU A 5 -18.29 -6.80 0.20
C LEU A 5 -18.91 -5.48 0.67
N TYR A 6 -19.45 -5.46 1.88
CA TYR A 6 -20.14 -4.30 2.45
C TYR A 6 -19.33 -3.81 3.65
N THR A 7 -18.98 -2.53 3.70
CA THR A 7 -18.26 -1.97 4.85
C THR A 7 -19.23 -1.69 6.00
N ALA A 8 -18.76 -1.76 7.25
CA ALA A 8 -19.58 -1.45 8.41
C ALA A 8 -20.16 -0.03 8.36
N GLN A 9 -19.38 0.94 7.84
CA GLN A 9 -19.81 2.32 7.66
C GLN A 9 -20.97 2.43 6.66
N TYR A 10 -20.87 1.76 5.51
CA TYR A 10 -21.95 1.71 4.52
C TYR A 10 -23.23 1.13 5.12
N LEU A 11 -23.11 0.03 5.87
CA LEU A 11 -24.26 -0.59 6.55
C LEU A 11 -24.86 0.29 7.65
N GLN A 12 -24.06 1.16 8.28
CA GLN A 12 -24.55 2.14 9.25
C GLN A 12 -25.37 3.27 8.62
N GLU A 13 -25.19 3.57 7.33
CA GLU A 13 -25.96 4.61 6.64
C GLU A 13 -27.32 4.09 6.13
N LEU A 14 -27.43 2.78 5.87
CA LEU A 14 -28.65 2.15 5.35
C LEU A 14 -29.80 2.06 6.36
N LYS A 15 -31.05 2.00 5.88
CA LYS A 15 -32.22 1.74 6.72
C LYS A 15 -32.26 0.26 7.12
N LEU A 16 -32.90 -0.04 8.26
CA LEU A 16 -32.96 -1.41 8.82
C LEU A 16 -33.54 -2.44 7.84
N ASP A 17 -34.50 -2.04 7.01
CA ASP A 17 -35.11 -2.95 6.03
C ASP A 17 -34.19 -3.30 4.87
N GLU A 18 -33.30 -2.39 4.47
CA GLU A 18 -32.28 -2.64 3.44
C GLU A 18 -31.21 -3.59 3.96
N ILE A 19 -30.76 -3.39 5.21
CA ILE A 19 -29.80 -4.28 5.87
C ILE A 19 -30.40 -5.69 6.00
N LYS A 20 -31.70 -5.81 6.31
CA LYS A 20 -32.40 -7.10 6.32
C LYS A 20 -32.49 -7.75 4.94
N LYS A 21 -32.67 -6.97 3.86
CA LYS A 21 -32.64 -7.49 2.48
C LYS A 21 -31.26 -8.04 2.14
N ILE A 22 -30.19 -7.31 2.46
CA ILE A 22 -28.80 -7.73 2.27
C ILE A 22 -28.52 -9.02 3.06
N ALA A 23 -28.90 -9.06 4.34
CA ALA A 23 -28.71 -10.25 5.17
C ALA A 23 -29.45 -11.49 4.60
N ARG A 24 -30.67 -11.33 4.07
CA ARG A 24 -31.40 -12.43 3.39
C ARG A 24 -30.69 -12.90 2.13
N GLN A 25 -30.14 -11.99 1.32
CA GLN A 25 -29.37 -12.34 0.12
C GLN A 25 -28.09 -13.12 0.47
N LEU A 26 -27.46 -12.79 1.60
CA LEU A 26 -26.29 -13.50 2.11
C LEU A 26 -26.62 -14.78 2.89
N GLY A 27 -27.90 -15.01 3.23
CA GLY A 27 -28.33 -16.14 4.05
C GLY A 27 -27.96 -16.02 5.54
N VAL A 28 -27.82 -14.79 6.05
CA VAL A 28 -27.38 -14.49 7.41
C VAL A 28 -28.57 -14.14 8.30
N THR A 29 -28.61 -14.68 9.52
CA THR A 29 -29.57 -14.30 10.55
C THR A 29 -28.81 -13.85 11.80
N PRO A 30 -29.08 -12.66 12.37
CA PRO A 30 -28.38 -12.19 13.55
C PRO A 30 -28.79 -12.96 14.79
N GLU A 31 -27.85 -13.14 15.70
CA GLU A 31 -28.10 -13.62 17.05
C GLU A 31 -28.55 -12.45 17.95
N GLY A 32 -29.56 -12.66 18.79
CA GLY A 32 -30.10 -11.65 19.70
C GLY A 32 -31.30 -10.87 19.16
N ASP A 33 -31.43 -9.61 19.58
CA ASP A 33 -32.59 -8.77 19.24
C ASP A 33 -32.58 -8.39 17.76
N LYS A 34 -33.56 -8.93 17.01
CA LYS A 34 -33.75 -8.69 15.57
C LYS A 34 -34.27 -7.28 15.25
N ARG A 35 -34.62 -6.48 16.26
CA ARG A 35 -34.99 -5.07 16.11
C ARG A 35 -33.78 -4.13 16.13
N SER A 36 -32.66 -4.58 16.71
CA SER A 36 -31.43 -3.78 16.78
C SER A 36 -30.69 -3.79 15.44
N LYS A 37 -30.40 -2.61 14.89
CA LYS A 37 -29.62 -2.42 13.67
C LYS A 37 -28.20 -2.96 13.82
N ASP A 38 -27.57 -2.73 14.97
CA ASP A 38 -26.19 -3.14 15.22
C ASP A 38 -26.02 -4.66 15.19
N ASN A 39 -27.02 -5.42 15.68
CA ASN A 39 -26.99 -6.87 15.62
C ASN A 39 -26.99 -7.40 14.17
N TRP A 40 -27.69 -6.72 13.26
CA TRP A 40 -27.67 -7.08 11.83
C TRP A 40 -26.33 -6.73 11.18
N ILE A 41 -25.78 -5.55 11.46
CA ILE A 41 -24.49 -5.11 10.92
C ILE A 41 -23.38 -6.07 11.37
N LYS A 42 -23.36 -6.39 12.66
CA LYS A 42 -22.42 -7.35 13.24
C LYS A 42 -22.49 -8.72 12.55
N ALA A 43 -23.69 -9.27 12.40
CA ALA A 43 -23.88 -10.58 11.76
C ALA A 43 -23.42 -10.61 10.28
N ILE A 44 -23.70 -9.56 9.51
CA ILE A 44 -23.22 -9.45 8.11
C ILE A 44 -21.69 -9.37 8.07
N THR A 45 -21.10 -8.58 8.95
CA THR A 45 -19.64 -8.37 9.00
C THR A 45 -18.92 -9.66 9.40
N GLU A 46 -19.41 -10.36 10.43
CA GLU A 46 -18.88 -11.66 10.87
C GLU A 46 -18.99 -12.72 9.75
N TYR A 47 -20.11 -12.75 9.02
CA TYR A 47 -20.26 -13.65 7.87
C TYR A 47 -19.26 -13.33 6.75
N GLN A 48 -19.05 -12.06 6.42
CA GLN A 48 -18.10 -11.64 5.39
C GLN A 48 -16.66 -12.00 5.78
N SER A 49 -16.27 -11.74 7.03
CA SER A 49 -14.96 -12.12 7.57
C SER A 49 -14.75 -13.64 7.62
N ALA A 50 -15.74 -14.42 8.07
CA ALA A 50 -15.63 -15.88 8.10
C ALA A 50 -15.53 -16.48 6.69
N LYS A 51 -16.13 -15.83 5.70
CA LYS A 51 -16.08 -16.27 4.30
C LYS A 51 -14.74 -15.93 3.64
N THR A 52 -14.16 -14.77 3.95
CA THR A 52 -12.81 -14.40 3.49
C THR A 52 -11.74 -15.25 4.18
N GLU A 53 -11.88 -15.58 5.46
CA GLU A 53 -10.99 -16.51 6.18
C GLU A 53 -11.02 -17.93 5.63
N LYS A 54 -12.20 -18.43 5.22
CA LYS A 54 -12.31 -19.74 4.55
C LYS A 54 -11.65 -19.75 3.17
N LEU A 55 -11.58 -18.61 2.49
CA LEU A 55 -10.89 -18.46 1.22
C LEU A 55 -9.37 -18.28 1.40
N SER A 56 -8.92 -17.77 2.55
CA SER A 56 -7.49 -17.59 2.86
C SER A 56 -6.83 -18.79 3.53
N GLY A 57 -7.57 -19.84 3.88
CA GLY A 57 -7.00 -21.13 4.26
C GLY A 57 -6.32 -21.16 5.63
N GLY A 58 -7.13 -21.12 6.69
CA GLY A 58 -6.85 -21.84 7.94
C GLY A 58 -5.76 -21.26 8.85
N ILE A 59 -6.12 -20.27 9.67
CA ILE A 59 -5.40 -19.94 10.91
C ILE A 59 -6.42 -20.06 12.06
N ARG A 60 -6.09 -20.89 13.06
CA ARG A 60 -6.96 -21.19 14.22
C ARG A 60 -7.07 -19.99 15.17
N GLN A 61 -8.28 -19.76 15.68
CA GLN A 61 -8.58 -18.78 16.72
C GLN A 61 -7.88 -19.12 18.05
N ILE A 62 -7.37 -18.09 18.73
CA ILE A 62 -7.00 -18.10 20.16
C ILE A 62 -8.18 -17.48 20.93
N GLU A 63 -8.67 -18.18 21.95
CA GLU A 63 -9.80 -17.77 22.79
C GLU A 63 -9.49 -16.53 23.64
N LYS A 64 -10.49 -15.66 23.79
CA LYS A 64 -10.49 -14.50 24.69
C LYS A 64 -10.53 -14.96 26.15
N VAL A 65 -9.51 -14.59 26.93
CA VAL A 65 -9.57 -14.59 28.41
C VAL A 65 -9.83 -13.15 28.88
N THR A 66 -10.98 -12.95 29.50
CA THR A 66 -11.35 -11.77 30.27
C THR A 66 -10.84 -11.94 31.70
N ASP A 67 -9.86 -11.14 32.10
CA ASP A 67 -9.72 -10.53 33.43
C ASP A 67 -8.40 -9.74 33.47
N ALA A 68 -8.47 -8.44 33.79
CA ALA A 68 -7.31 -7.56 33.84
C ALA A 68 -6.54 -7.74 35.15
N PRO A 69 -5.24 -8.12 35.12
CA PRO A 69 -4.37 -7.99 36.29
C PRO A 69 -3.64 -6.65 36.26
N LYS A 70 -3.53 -6.01 37.44
CA LYS A 70 -2.55 -4.95 37.68
C LYS A 70 -1.14 -5.47 37.35
N VAL A 71 -0.48 -4.84 36.39
CA VAL A 71 0.90 -5.17 36.00
C VAL A 71 1.86 -4.44 36.93
N MET A 72 2.70 -5.20 37.63
CA MET A 72 3.96 -4.72 38.23
C MET A 72 5.06 -4.73 37.15
N PRO A 73 6.06 -3.84 37.22
CA PRO A 73 7.12 -3.72 36.22
C PRO A 73 7.80 -5.07 35.95
N THR A 74 7.82 -5.48 34.69
CA THR A 74 8.47 -6.72 34.23
C THR A 74 9.95 -6.48 33.95
N LYS A 75 10.72 -7.56 34.09
CA LYS A 75 12.19 -7.64 34.15
C LYS A 75 12.95 -7.22 32.88
N GLU A 76 12.28 -6.67 31.87
CA GLU A 76 12.86 -6.42 30.54
C GLU A 76 12.98 -4.95 30.16
N ASN A 77 12.57 -4.00 31.02
CA ASN A 77 12.92 -2.60 30.80
C ASN A 77 13.04 -1.84 32.13
N PRO A 78 14.26 -1.57 32.63
CA PRO A 78 14.44 -1.00 33.96
C PRO A 78 14.30 0.53 34.03
N PHE A 79 14.00 1.21 32.92
CA PHE A 79 14.04 2.68 32.85
C PHE A 79 12.73 3.30 32.35
N THR A 80 12.35 4.43 32.94
CA THR A 80 11.37 5.35 32.33
C THR A 80 12.01 6.15 31.18
N VAL A 81 11.20 6.83 30.35
CA VAL A 81 11.72 7.69 29.25
C VAL A 81 12.65 8.77 29.81
N GLU A 82 12.33 9.33 30.96
CA GLU A 82 13.12 10.36 31.64
C GLU A 82 14.47 9.81 32.13
N GLU A 83 14.47 8.59 32.68
CA GLU A 83 15.69 7.92 33.15
C GLU A 83 16.61 7.52 32.00
N ALA A 84 16.05 7.12 30.86
CA ALA A 84 16.82 6.85 29.65
C ALA A 84 17.32 8.17 29.00
N ALA A 85 16.53 9.25 29.02
CA ALA A 85 16.99 10.56 28.55
C ALA A 85 18.19 11.08 29.37
N ALA A 86 18.15 10.89 30.70
CA ALA A 86 19.26 11.25 31.58
C ALA A 86 20.55 10.44 31.32
N GLN A 87 20.43 9.27 30.69
CA GLN A 87 21.54 8.40 30.29
C GLN A 87 22.03 8.66 28.86
N GLY A 88 21.59 9.75 28.22
CA GLY A 88 22.05 10.16 26.90
C GLY A 88 21.41 9.39 25.74
N TYR A 89 20.26 8.73 25.95
CA TYR A 89 19.51 8.14 24.85
C TYR A 89 18.80 9.22 24.03
N THR A 90 18.90 9.09 22.71
CA THR A 90 18.14 9.87 21.74
C THR A 90 16.91 9.07 21.32
N PHE A 91 15.73 9.68 21.40
CA PHE A 91 14.49 8.97 21.12
C PHE A 91 13.95 9.25 19.72
N SER A 92 13.42 8.21 19.11
CA SER A 92 12.56 8.28 17.93
C SER A 92 11.22 7.66 18.31
N TYR A 93 10.13 8.14 17.71
CA TYR A 93 8.81 7.58 17.93
C TYR A 93 8.13 7.26 16.60
N ALA A 94 7.28 6.25 16.61
CA ALA A 94 6.40 5.91 15.51
C ALA A 94 5.01 5.62 16.07
N SER A 95 3.98 6.17 15.44
CA SER A 95 2.58 5.86 15.75
C SER A 95 1.97 4.98 14.66
N VAL A 96 1.24 3.94 15.08
CA VAL A 96 0.43 3.10 14.18
C VAL A 96 -0.93 2.89 14.84
N GLY A 97 -1.96 3.55 14.30
CA GLY A 97 -3.28 3.58 14.93
C GLY A 97 -3.24 4.23 16.31
N ASN A 98 -3.72 3.53 17.33
CA ASN A 98 -3.72 4.00 18.73
C ASN A 98 -2.43 3.64 19.50
N PHE A 99 -1.43 3.06 18.83
CA PHE A 99 -0.19 2.64 19.48
C PHE A 99 0.93 3.62 19.18
N LEU A 100 1.60 4.11 20.23
CA LEU A 100 2.82 4.90 20.15
C LEU A 100 4.00 4.02 20.59
N THR A 101 4.95 3.76 19.70
CA THR A 101 6.21 3.09 20.05
C THR A 101 7.31 4.13 20.16
N ILE A 102 8.00 4.17 21.30
CA ILE A 102 9.17 5.03 21.53
C ILE A 102 10.42 4.16 21.58
N LYS A 103 11.38 4.43 20.70
CA LYS A 103 12.69 3.75 20.68
C LYS A 103 13.77 4.75 21.06
N GLY A 104 14.48 4.49 22.14
CA GLY A 104 15.68 5.23 22.55
C GLY A 104 16.95 4.53 22.05
N TYR A 105 17.91 5.29 21.55
CA TYR A 105 19.22 4.79 21.13
C TYR A 105 20.34 5.62 21.77
N ASN A 106 21.41 4.98 22.20
CA ASN A 106 22.69 5.64 22.47
C ASN A 106 23.84 4.81 21.86
N ASP A 107 25.07 5.23 22.08
CA ASP A 107 26.27 4.55 21.53
C ASP A 107 26.47 3.13 22.08
N GLN A 108 25.72 2.73 23.10
CA GLN A 108 25.92 1.47 23.84
C GLN A 108 24.76 0.48 23.69
N SER A 109 23.52 0.93 23.50
CA SER A 109 22.36 0.05 23.35
C SER A 109 21.10 0.74 22.77
N MET A 110 20.07 -0.06 22.50
CA MET A 110 18.73 0.39 22.14
C MET A 110 17.74 -0.05 23.23
N VAL A 111 16.86 0.87 23.66
CA VAL A 111 15.75 0.59 24.57
C VAL A 111 14.42 0.85 23.87
N ILE A 112 13.44 -0.05 24.07
CA ILE A 112 12.08 0.13 23.56
C ILE A 112 11.18 0.46 24.73
N VAL A 113 10.76 1.72 24.85
CA VAL A 113 9.82 2.14 25.88
C VAL A 113 8.42 2.03 25.30
N ASN A 114 7.66 1.07 25.81
CA ASN A 114 6.27 0.85 25.44
C ASN A 114 5.41 1.36 26.60
N ASP A 115 5.01 2.61 26.55
CA ASP A 115 4.15 3.19 27.59
C ASP A 115 2.70 2.85 27.24
N GLY A 116 2.22 1.72 27.79
CA GLY A 116 0.93 1.12 27.49
C GLY A 116 -0.28 1.89 28.04
N TYR A 117 -0.33 3.20 27.83
CA TYR A 117 -1.44 4.06 28.25
C TYR A 117 -2.37 4.38 27.07
N ASP A 118 -3.58 3.83 27.13
CA ASP A 118 -4.68 4.10 26.19
C ASP A 118 -5.29 5.52 26.32
N ASP A 119 -4.74 6.41 27.16
CA ASP A 119 -5.40 7.70 27.51
C ASP A 119 -4.48 8.91 27.67
N LEU A 120 -3.36 8.95 26.95
CA LEU A 120 -2.48 10.12 26.93
C LEU A 120 -2.97 11.19 25.94
N ARG A 121 -3.84 12.09 26.42
CA ARG A 121 -3.98 13.43 25.83
C ARG A 121 -2.81 14.30 26.29
N PHE A 122 -1.72 14.35 25.54
CA PHE A 122 -0.70 15.37 25.74
C PHE A 122 -1.18 16.71 25.13
N PRO A 123 -1.22 17.83 25.87
CA PRO A 123 -1.26 19.13 25.24
C PRO A 123 0.09 19.35 24.55
N VAL A 124 0.07 19.36 23.21
CA VAL A 124 1.23 19.65 22.36
C VAL A 124 1.57 21.13 22.49
N GLU A 125 2.28 21.50 23.56
CA GLU A 125 2.81 22.87 23.68
C GLU A 125 4.32 22.93 23.90
N ARG A 126 5.04 21.81 24.05
CA ARG A 126 6.50 21.86 24.22
C ARG A 126 7.21 20.56 23.86
N ILE A 127 7.36 20.33 22.55
CA ILE A 127 8.51 19.59 22.05
C ILE A 127 9.24 20.56 21.14
N GLU A 128 10.29 21.20 21.66
CA GLU A 128 11.18 22.03 20.86
C GLU A 128 11.95 21.10 19.91
N LEU A 129 11.56 21.17 18.64
CA LEU A 129 12.25 20.55 17.51
C LEU A 129 13.64 21.18 17.39
N MET A 130 14.70 20.42 17.72
CA MET A 130 16.05 20.77 17.27
C MET A 130 16.31 20.08 15.93
N THR A 131 16.25 20.87 14.86
CA THR A 131 16.68 20.51 13.51
C THR A 131 18.21 20.48 13.41
N TYR A 132 18.69 19.52 12.60
CA TYR A 132 20.05 19.21 12.12
C TYR A 132 21.20 20.21 12.35
N GLY A 133 22.37 19.66 12.73
CA GLY A 133 23.67 20.33 12.68
C GLY A 133 24.89 19.40 12.87
N GLU A 134 25.50 19.03 11.74
CA GLU A 134 26.92 18.75 11.44
C GLU A 134 27.90 17.90 12.28
N VAL A 135 28.81 17.30 11.49
CA VAL A 135 29.93 16.38 11.74
C VAL A 135 31.14 17.06 12.40
N VAL A 136 31.81 16.39 13.35
CA VAL A 136 33.26 16.56 13.58
C VAL A 136 33.95 15.22 13.84
N ALA A 137 35.09 15.03 13.18
CA ALA A 137 35.85 13.79 13.00
C ALA A 137 36.92 13.51 14.09
N ALA A 138 37.25 12.20 14.22
CA ALA A 138 38.53 11.54 14.55
C ALA A 138 39.28 11.91 15.86
N LYS A 139 39.96 11.00 16.60
CA LYS A 139 41.06 10.06 16.24
C LYS A 139 41.43 9.15 17.48
N PRO A 140 42.51 8.32 17.53
CA PRO A 140 42.44 6.84 17.53
C PRO A 140 43.17 6.09 18.68
N GLN A 141 43.17 4.75 18.58
CA GLN A 141 44.13 3.73 19.06
C GLN A 141 44.21 3.38 20.56
N GLN A 142 44.04 2.07 20.84
CA GLN A 142 45.12 1.27 21.41
C GLN A 142 44.98 -0.22 21.06
N ALA A 143 46.11 -0.81 20.69
CA ALA A 143 46.31 -2.22 20.41
C ALA A 143 46.54 -2.99 21.72
N ALA A 144 46.14 -4.25 21.75
CA ALA A 144 46.61 -5.25 22.72
C ALA A 144 46.78 -6.59 22.00
N ASP A 145 47.85 -7.27 22.39
CA ASP A 145 48.50 -8.40 21.74
C ASP A 145 47.66 -9.70 21.70
N GLU A 146 47.80 -10.43 20.59
CA GLU A 146 47.44 -11.84 20.45
C GLU A 146 48.47 -12.75 21.13
N PRO A 147 48.05 -13.93 21.60
CA PRO A 147 48.88 -15.12 21.55
C PRO A 147 48.34 -16.14 20.53
N GLU A 148 49.27 -16.63 19.70
CA GLU A 148 49.10 -17.73 18.75
C GLU A 148 48.63 -19.01 19.47
N ALA A 149 47.49 -19.55 19.03
CA ALA A 149 47.02 -20.88 19.37
C ALA A 149 46.80 -21.69 18.08
N GLN A 150 47.25 -22.94 18.13
CA GLN A 150 47.44 -23.85 17.00
C GLN A 150 46.13 -24.20 16.27
N GLU A 151 46.20 -24.18 14.93
CA GLU A 151 45.15 -24.64 14.01
C GLU A 151 44.78 -26.10 14.25
N GLN A 152 43.53 -26.32 14.68
CA GLN A 152 42.83 -27.58 14.58
C GLN A 152 41.78 -27.39 13.48
N THR A 153 42.05 -27.93 12.29
CA THR A 153 41.12 -27.90 11.15
C THR A 153 39.99 -28.88 11.40
N ASP A 154 39.01 -28.46 12.21
CA ASP A 154 37.70 -29.09 12.25
C ASP A 154 36.90 -28.60 11.05
N ASP A 155 36.54 -29.53 10.16
CA ASP A 155 35.52 -29.37 9.10
C ASP A 155 34.15 -29.09 9.75
N TYR A 156 34.01 -27.90 10.35
CA TYR A 156 32.73 -27.34 10.74
C TYR A 156 31.95 -27.03 9.47
N LEU A 157 31.25 -28.04 8.97
CA LEU A 157 30.08 -27.86 8.14
C LEU A 157 29.10 -27.03 8.98
N PHE A 158 29.16 -25.70 8.85
CA PHE A 158 28.18 -24.82 9.46
C PHE A 158 26.82 -25.22 8.90
N HIS A 159 26.06 -25.97 9.69
CA HIS A 159 24.63 -26.07 9.48
C HIS A 159 24.10 -24.68 9.78
N ASP A 160 23.96 -23.87 8.73
CA ASP A 160 23.29 -22.58 8.78
C ASP A 160 21.87 -22.83 9.28
N GLU A 161 21.69 -22.79 10.60
CA GLU A 161 20.39 -22.85 11.23
C GLU A 161 19.65 -21.58 10.84
N GLN A 162 18.91 -21.69 9.74
CA GLN A 162 18.10 -20.63 9.19
C GLN A 162 17.14 -20.14 10.29
N PRO A 163 17.06 -18.83 10.55
CA PRO A 163 16.23 -18.32 11.63
C PRO A 163 14.77 -18.75 11.41
N ASN A 164 14.22 -19.48 12.38
CA ASN A 164 12.89 -20.12 12.30
C ASN A 164 11.70 -19.16 12.08
N ASN A 165 11.96 -17.85 12.06
CA ASN A 165 10.94 -16.79 11.98
C ASN A 165 10.95 -16.03 10.65
N LEU A 166 11.58 -16.55 9.60
CA LEU A 166 11.48 -15.91 8.28
C LEU A 166 10.06 -16.07 7.71
N PRO A 167 9.57 -15.07 6.96
CA PRO A 167 8.30 -15.16 6.25
C PRO A 167 8.36 -16.29 5.21
N LYS A 168 7.21 -16.79 4.78
CA LYS A 168 7.09 -17.75 3.68
C LYS A 168 6.81 -17.04 2.37
N VAL A 169 7.29 -17.61 1.26
CA VAL A 169 6.94 -17.12 -0.08
C VAL A 169 5.42 -17.16 -0.25
N GLY A 170 4.85 -16.05 -0.69
CA GLY A 170 3.41 -15.85 -0.82
C GLY A 170 2.75 -15.18 0.39
N ASP A 171 3.45 -15.03 1.52
CA ASP A 171 2.95 -14.23 2.64
C ASP A 171 2.72 -12.79 2.19
N SER A 172 1.67 -12.17 2.73
CA SER A 172 1.26 -10.82 2.39
C SER A 172 1.20 -9.95 3.64
N TYR A 173 1.60 -8.70 3.50
CA TYR A 173 1.59 -7.72 4.58
C TYR A 173 1.17 -6.34 4.06
N PHE A 174 0.55 -5.53 4.91
CA PHE A 174 0.15 -4.16 4.55
C PHE A 174 0.98 -3.14 5.32
N ILE A 175 1.50 -2.14 4.60
CA ILE A 175 2.15 -0.97 5.19
C ILE A 175 1.42 0.26 4.65
N GLY A 176 0.53 0.83 5.46
CA GLY A 176 -0.36 1.90 5.00
C GLY A 176 -1.26 1.40 3.88
N GLU A 177 -1.15 2.03 2.71
CA GLU A 177 -1.88 1.68 1.48
C GLU A 177 -1.16 0.64 0.60
N PHE A 178 0.09 0.29 0.93
CA PHE A 178 0.90 -0.61 0.13
C PHE A 178 0.70 -2.08 0.54
N LEU A 179 0.49 -2.93 -0.46
CA LEU A 179 0.50 -4.39 -0.30
C LEU A 179 1.91 -4.90 -0.58
N LEU A 180 2.50 -5.59 0.38
CA LEU A 180 3.77 -6.29 0.25
C LEU A 180 3.48 -7.78 0.09
N ARG A 181 4.15 -8.43 -0.87
CA ARG A 181 4.09 -9.88 -1.06
C ARG A 181 5.48 -10.49 -1.06
N CYS A 182 5.73 -11.44 -0.17
CA CYS A 182 7.01 -12.13 -0.08
C CYS A 182 7.22 -12.97 -1.35
N SER A 183 8.19 -12.59 -2.17
CA SER A 183 8.48 -13.26 -3.44
C SER A 183 9.66 -14.23 -3.35
N GLN A 184 10.59 -14.00 -2.42
CA GLN A 184 11.73 -14.87 -2.22
C GLN A 184 12.24 -14.83 -0.78
N VAL A 185 12.70 -15.98 -0.28
CA VAL A 185 13.31 -16.14 1.04
C VAL A 185 14.62 -16.93 0.86
N GLY A 186 15.73 -16.39 1.36
CA GLY A 186 17.06 -16.99 1.28
C GLY A 186 17.75 -16.79 -0.08
N GLY A 187 18.71 -15.88 -0.12
CA GLY A 187 19.66 -15.71 -1.22
C GLY A 187 21.04 -15.28 -0.68
N ASP A 188 22.04 -15.24 -1.56
CA ASP A 188 23.43 -14.96 -1.17
C ASP A 188 23.58 -13.61 -0.46
N ASP A 189 22.90 -12.57 -0.96
CA ASP A 189 22.99 -11.19 -0.46
C ASP A 189 21.77 -10.74 0.36
N TYR A 190 20.71 -11.54 0.44
CA TYR A 190 19.44 -11.14 1.05
C TYR A 190 18.73 -12.27 1.77
N ALA A 191 18.12 -11.94 2.90
CA ALA A 191 17.30 -12.85 3.69
C ALA A 191 15.89 -12.98 3.10
N VAL A 192 15.28 -11.87 2.65
CA VAL A 192 13.94 -11.87 2.03
C VAL A 192 13.76 -10.74 1.02
N ILE A 193 12.97 -11.01 -0.03
CA ILE A 193 12.50 -10.03 -1.01
C ILE A 193 10.98 -9.93 -0.92
N TRP A 194 10.48 -8.69 -0.88
CA TRP A 194 9.06 -8.38 -0.93
C TRP A 194 8.76 -7.53 -2.16
N ASP A 195 7.83 -8.00 -2.99
CA ASP A 195 7.23 -7.20 -4.06
C ASP A 195 6.23 -6.21 -3.44
N VAL A 196 6.35 -4.92 -3.79
CA VAL A 196 5.51 -3.84 -3.27
C VAL A 196 4.51 -3.40 -4.33
N TYR A 197 3.24 -3.34 -3.97
CA TYR A 197 2.13 -2.97 -4.83
C TYR A 197 1.38 -1.74 -4.32
N ASP A 198 0.94 -0.91 -5.25
CA ASP A 198 0.06 0.25 -5.05
C ASP A 198 -1.18 0.11 -5.94
N GLU A 199 -2.36 0.01 -5.32
CA GLU A 199 -3.64 -0.24 -6.02
C GLU A 199 -3.60 -1.40 -7.05
N ASN A 200 -2.88 -2.49 -6.72
CA ASN A 200 -2.59 -3.66 -7.57
C ASN A 200 -1.49 -3.46 -8.65
N ASN A 201 -0.90 -2.28 -8.76
CA ASN A 201 0.24 -2.05 -9.64
C ASN A 201 1.54 -2.36 -8.90
N ALA A 202 2.35 -3.26 -9.46
CA ALA A 202 3.68 -3.52 -8.90
C ALA A 202 4.56 -2.27 -9.05
N ILE A 203 5.03 -1.73 -7.94
CA ILE A 203 5.94 -0.58 -7.90
C ILE A 203 7.38 -1.07 -8.11
N SER A 204 7.87 -1.87 -7.18
CA SER A 204 9.23 -2.40 -7.14
C SER A 204 9.35 -3.44 -6.03
N GLN A 205 10.58 -3.73 -5.62
CA GLN A 205 10.89 -4.66 -4.54
C GLN A 205 11.62 -3.96 -3.41
N ILE A 206 11.33 -4.34 -2.17
CA ILE A 206 12.21 -4.07 -1.03
C ILE A 206 12.91 -5.38 -0.64
N ARG A 207 14.15 -5.26 -0.18
CA ARG A 207 15.02 -6.40 0.15
C ARG A 207 15.55 -6.23 1.55
N MET A 208 15.48 -7.27 2.36
CA MET A 208 16.13 -7.31 3.67
C MET A 208 17.43 -8.11 3.54
N ASP A 209 18.56 -7.51 3.89
CA ASP A 209 19.84 -8.22 3.97
C ASP A 209 19.92 -9.10 5.23
N TRP A 210 20.93 -9.96 5.32
CA TRP A 210 21.15 -10.81 6.49
C TRP A 210 21.51 -10.03 7.76
N THR A 211 21.87 -8.75 7.62
CA THR A 211 22.08 -7.82 8.74
C THR A 211 20.81 -7.07 9.16
N CYS A 212 19.63 -7.50 8.66
CA CYS A 212 18.32 -6.94 8.95
C CYS A 212 18.11 -5.48 8.49
N TYR A 213 18.93 -4.99 7.57
CA TYR A 213 18.68 -3.70 6.91
C TYR A 213 17.87 -3.90 5.63
N TRP A 214 17.03 -2.92 5.36
CA TRP A 214 16.15 -2.89 4.19
C TRP A 214 16.73 -1.96 3.12
N THR A 215 16.60 -2.36 1.86
CA THR A 215 17.03 -1.60 0.68
C THR A 215 16.01 -1.76 -0.44
N HIS A 216 16.05 -0.88 -1.46
CA HIS A 216 15.30 -1.07 -2.69
C HIS A 216 16.05 -0.50 -3.90
N PRO A 217 15.77 -0.93 -5.14
CA PRO A 217 16.55 -0.54 -6.32
C PRO A 217 16.50 0.95 -6.70
N LEU A 218 15.53 1.70 -6.18
CA LEU A 218 15.34 3.11 -6.54
C LEU A 218 16.13 4.09 -5.66
N SER A 219 16.69 3.62 -4.54
CA SER A 219 17.48 4.43 -3.61
C SER A 219 18.73 3.66 -3.20
N GLN A 220 19.80 4.37 -2.86
CA GLN A 220 21.02 3.77 -2.29
C GLN A 220 20.98 3.71 -0.76
N ALA A 221 19.92 4.22 -0.14
CA ALA A 221 19.78 4.25 1.29
C ALA A 221 19.53 2.85 1.88
N LYS A 222 20.02 2.66 3.12
CA LYS A 222 19.68 1.52 3.97
C LYS A 222 18.70 1.97 5.04
N PHE A 223 17.69 1.17 5.29
CA PHE A 223 16.63 1.48 6.24
C PHE A 223 16.59 0.44 7.36
N CYS A 224 16.25 0.87 8.57
CA CYS A 224 16.18 -0.02 9.73
C CYS A 224 14.84 -0.78 9.81
N THR A 225 13.84 -0.35 9.05
CA THR A 225 12.50 -0.97 9.07
C THR A 225 11.93 -1.11 7.65
N PRO A 226 11.06 -2.12 7.42
CA PRO A 226 10.37 -2.26 6.13
C PRO A 226 9.44 -1.07 5.85
N GLN A 227 8.90 -0.41 6.88
CA GLN A 227 8.05 0.77 6.73
C GLN A 227 8.82 1.95 6.12
N GLN A 228 10.03 2.23 6.63
CA GLN A 228 10.88 3.29 6.08
C GLN A 228 11.25 3.01 4.62
N ALA A 229 11.67 1.78 4.32
CA ALA A 229 12.01 1.39 2.94
C ALA A 229 10.80 1.47 1.99
N THR A 230 9.59 1.14 2.47
CA THR A 230 8.37 1.21 1.66
C THR A 230 7.96 2.65 1.38
N ILE A 231 8.05 3.54 2.39
CA ILE A 231 7.74 4.97 2.24
C ILE A 231 8.73 5.62 1.26
N ASP A 232 10.05 5.40 1.45
CA ASP A 232 11.07 5.95 0.55
C ASP A 232 10.91 5.44 -0.89
N LEU A 233 10.61 4.14 -1.04
CA LEU A 233 10.31 3.55 -2.34
C LEU A 233 9.10 4.23 -3.00
N ALA A 234 8.01 4.43 -2.26
CA ALA A 234 6.80 5.04 -2.78
C ALA A 234 7.02 6.50 -3.17
N GLU A 235 7.71 7.29 -2.33
CA GLU A 235 8.04 8.68 -2.62
C GLU A 235 8.93 8.79 -3.86
N THR A 236 9.99 7.98 -3.92
CA THR A 236 10.90 7.93 -5.07
C THR A 236 10.17 7.52 -6.34
N TYR A 237 9.29 6.53 -6.27
CA TYR A 237 8.48 6.09 -7.39
C TYR A 237 7.53 7.19 -7.88
N ARG A 238 6.81 7.87 -6.97
CA ARG A 238 5.94 9.00 -7.30
C ARG A 238 6.72 10.14 -7.96
N GLN A 239 7.91 10.47 -7.47
CA GLN A 239 8.79 11.47 -8.10
C GLN A 239 9.20 11.06 -9.52
N GLN A 240 9.59 9.80 -9.73
CA GLN A 240 9.91 9.29 -11.07
C GLN A 240 8.70 9.32 -12.00
N CYS A 241 7.51 8.95 -11.51
CA CYS A 241 6.27 9.04 -12.27
C CYS A 241 5.94 10.50 -12.63
N ALA A 242 6.05 11.43 -11.69
CA ALA A 242 5.84 12.86 -11.95
C ALA A 242 6.79 13.41 -13.02
N MET A 243 8.10 13.11 -12.93
CA MET A 243 9.08 13.51 -13.95
C MET A 243 8.78 12.90 -15.32
N ARG A 244 8.34 11.62 -15.38
CA ARG A 244 7.96 11.00 -16.65
C ARG A 244 6.69 11.61 -17.24
N SER A 245 5.71 11.95 -16.39
CA SER A 245 4.48 12.65 -16.80
C SER A 245 4.75 14.05 -17.31
N GLU A 246 5.67 14.79 -16.70
CA GLU A 246 6.11 16.10 -17.20
C GLU A 246 6.78 15.94 -18.59
N ARG A 247 7.73 15.01 -18.73
CA ARG A 247 8.37 14.72 -20.03
C ARG A 247 7.41 14.17 -21.08
N ALA A 248 6.30 13.57 -20.68
CA ALA A 248 5.26 13.10 -21.59
C ALA A 248 4.52 14.26 -22.25
N GLN A 249 4.49 15.46 -21.65
CA GLN A 249 3.87 16.65 -22.25
C GLN A 249 4.59 17.12 -23.52
N ALA A 250 5.88 16.79 -23.67
CA ALA A 250 6.65 17.06 -24.88
C ALA A 250 6.41 16.03 -26.00
N ILE A 251 5.57 15.00 -25.75
CA ILE A 251 5.24 13.96 -26.72
C ILE A 251 3.89 14.29 -27.37
N GLU A 252 3.89 14.38 -28.70
CA GLU A 252 2.70 14.60 -29.51
C GLU A 252 2.23 13.28 -30.13
N VAL A 253 0.93 12.96 -30.02
CA VAL A 253 0.32 11.81 -30.70
C VAL A 253 -0.10 12.28 -32.10
N LEU A 254 0.52 11.74 -33.15
CA LEU A 254 0.31 12.17 -34.53
C LEU A 254 -0.81 11.38 -35.22
N GLU A 255 -0.77 10.06 -35.09
CA GLU A 255 -1.66 9.15 -35.81
C GLU A 255 -2.12 8.00 -34.91
N GLN A 256 -3.32 7.51 -35.17
CA GLN A 256 -3.87 6.31 -34.54
C GLN A 256 -4.35 5.33 -35.61
N HIS A 257 -3.83 4.10 -35.57
CA HIS A 257 -4.20 2.99 -36.45
C HIS A 257 -4.64 1.80 -35.59
N GLY A 258 -5.93 1.79 -35.20
CA GLY A 258 -6.45 0.79 -34.26
C GLY A 258 -5.84 0.93 -32.87
N ASP A 259 -5.08 -0.08 -32.45
CA ASP A 259 -4.35 -0.14 -31.16
C ASP A 259 -2.92 0.43 -31.24
N GLU A 260 -2.46 0.84 -32.43
CA GLU A 260 -1.15 1.46 -32.63
C GLU A 260 -1.26 2.98 -32.66
N PHE A 261 -0.37 3.64 -31.91
CA PHE A 261 -0.28 5.10 -31.84
C PHE A 261 1.12 5.53 -32.27
N VAL A 262 1.19 6.39 -33.29
CA VAL A 262 2.45 7.01 -33.71
C VAL A 262 2.63 8.28 -32.92
N VAL A 263 3.69 8.33 -32.11
CA VAL A 263 4.02 9.51 -31.30
C VAL A 263 5.33 10.13 -31.73
N ARG A 264 5.46 11.45 -31.57
CA ARG A 264 6.67 12.22 -31.85
C ARG A 264 7.13 12.91 -30.58
N ASN A 265 8.41 12.77 -30.24
CA ASN A 265 9.01 13.60 -29.20
C ASN A 265 9.42 14.96 -29.80
N CYS A 266 8.77 16.04 -29.37
CA CYS A 266 9.02 17.39 -29.88
C CYS A 266 10.42 17.91 -29.55
N GLU A 267 11.10 17.37 -28.52
CA GLU A 267 12.45 17.80 -28.14
C GLU A 267 13.53 17.36 -29.12
N ASN A 268 13.38 16.18 -29.72
CA ASN A 268 14.42 15.57 -30.56
C ASN A 268 13.92 15.10 -31.94
N GLY A 269 12.62 15.20 -32.22
CA GLY A 269 12.01 14.83 -33.49
C GLY A 269 11.91 13.32 -33.75
N HIS A 270 12.25 12.46 -32.78
CA HIS A 270 12.12 11.01 -32.94
C HIS A 270 10.66 10.56 -32.87
N HIS A 271 10.35 9.52 -33.64
CA HIS A 271 9.04 8.90 -33.71
C HIS A 271 9.08 7.51 -33.12
N TYR A 272 8.01 7.11 -32.44
CA TYR A 272 7.85 5.78 -31.85
C TYR A 272 6.44 5.28 -32.07
N VAL A 273 6.29 3.97 -32.22
CA VAL A 273 4.98 3.31 -32.16
C VAL A 273 4.74 2.85 -30.72
N VAL A 274 3.55 3.17 -30.20
CA VAL A 274 3.07 2.77 -28.88
C VAL A 274 1.85 1.87 -29.06
N ARG A 275 1.85 0.74 -28.35
CA ARG A 275 0.79 -0.27 -28.33
C ARG A 275 0.34 -0.47 -26.87
N PRO A 276 -0.57 0.38 -26.34
CA PRO A 276 -0.90 0.39 -24.90
C PRO A 276 -1.40 -0.96 -24.39
N ASN A 277 -2.14 -1.69 -25.24
CA ASN A 277 -2.80 -2.94 -24.90
C ASN A 277 -1.94 -4.19 -25.20
N HIS A 278 -0.65 -4.02 -25.51
CA HIS A 278 0.22 -5.15 -25.78
C HIS A 278 0.40 -6.03 -24.52
N ALA A 279 0.30 -7.35 -24.69
CA ALA A 279 0.38 -8.33 -23.61
C ALA A 279 1.74 -8.27 -22.90
N GLU A 280 2.82 -8.19 -23.68
CA GLU A 280 4.18 -8.01 -23.17
C GLU A 280 4.48 -6.53 -22.90
N SER A 281 4.89 -6.20 -21.68
CA SER A 281 5.13 -4.81 -21.26
C SER A 281 6.29 -4.15 -21.99
N SER A 282 7.32 -4.91 -22.36
CA SER A 282 8.49 -4.47 -23.13
C SER A 282 8.15 -4.08 -24.57
N GLU A 283 7.09 -4.64 -25.14
CA GLU A 283 6.65 -4.40 -26.52
C GLU A 283 5.54 -3.35 -26.64
N ARG A 284 5.12 -2.74 -25.52
CA ARG A 284 4.13 -1.65 -25.49
C ARG A 284 4.64 -0.36 -26.13
N CYS A 285 5.94 -0.21 -26.33
CA CYS A 285 6.52 0.92 -27.05
C CYS A 285 7.88 0.55 -27.63
N GLU A 286 8.16 1.01 -28.84
CA GLU A 286 9.42 0.76 -29.55
C GLU A 286 10.61 1.61 -29.03
N CYS A 287 10.40 2.44 -28.00
CA CYS A 287 11.48 3.23 -27.44
C CYS A 287 12.43 2.37 -26.58
N PRO A 288 13.74 2.69 -26.56
CA PRO A 288 14.72 1.96 -25.74
C PRO A 288 14.34 1.87 -24.26
N ASP A 289 13.78 2.95 -23.69
CA ASP A 289 13.40 3.00 -22.28
C ASP A 289 12.35 1.94 -21.91
N CYS A 290 11.39 1.68 -22.80
CA CYS A 290 10.37 0.66 -22.61
C CYS A 290 10.97 -0.75 -22.73
N HIS A 291 11.79 -0.96 -23.76
CA HIS A 291 12.34 -2.27 -24.07
C HIS A 291 13.31 -2.77 -22.98
N TYR A 292 14.17 -1.91 -22.44
CA TYR A 292 15.20 -2.32 -21.47
C TYR A 292 14.73 -2.33 -20.02
N ARG A 293 13.77 -1.48 -19.65
CA ARG A 293 13.38 -1.32 -18.25
C ARG A 293 12.09 -2.03 -17.91
N SER A 294 11.28 -2.41 -18.90
CA SER A 294 9.92 -2.95 -18.69
C SER A 294 9.03 -2.04 -17.82
N VAL A 295 9.37 -0.75 -17.74
CA VAL A 295 8.63 0.27 -16.99
C VAL A 295 7.86 1.14 -17.98
N ARG A 296 6.70 1.66 -17.55
CA ARG A 296 5.93 2.68 -18.29
C ARG A 296 6.84 3.85 -18.69
N CYS A 297 7.07 4.00 -19.99
CA CYS A 297 7.84 5.09 -20.57
C CYS A 297 6.97 6.34 -20.78
N LYS A 298 7.60 7.50 -21.01
CA LYS A 298 6.90 8.77 -21.26
C LYS A 298 5.96 8.72 -22.47
N HIS A 299 6.27 7.91 -23.49
CA HIS A 299 5.44 7.73 -24.68
C HIS A 299 4.11 7.01 -24.37
N GLN A 300 4.15 5.97 -23.52
CA GLN A 300 2.94 5.29 -23.05
C GLN A 300 2.06 6.23 -22.23
N ILE A 301 2.67 7.04 -21.35
CA ILE A 301 1.94 8.03 -20.54
C ILE A 301 1.28 9.07 -21.44
N ALA A 302 1.96 9.56 -22.47
CA ALA A 302 1.39 10.53 -23.41
C ALA A 302 0.17 9.96 -24.15
N VAL A 303 0.22 8.70 -24.60
CA VAL A 303 -0.91 8.03 -25.24
C VAL A 303 -2.07 7.81 -24.26
N GLU A 304 -1.78 7.45 -23.01
CA GLU A 304 -2.80 7.32 -21.97
C GLU A 304 -3.51 8.66 -21.69
N ILE A 305 -2.76 9.75 -21.59
CA ILE A 305 -3.31 11.10 -21.44
C ILE A 305 -4.18 11.45 -22.65
N PHE A 306 -3.70 11.19 -23.87
CA PHE A 306 -4.45 11.45 -25.10
C PHE A 306 -5.77 10.65 -25.14
N LEU A 307 -5.74 9.37 -24.78
CA LEU A 307 -6.93 8.52 -24.73
C LEU A 307 -7.92 9.00 -23.68
N LYS A 308 -7.43 9.40 -22.50
CA LYS A 308 -8.27 9.96 -21.44
C LYS A 308 -8.95 11.25 -21.88
N GLN A 309 -8.21 12.18 -22.48
CA GLN A 309 -8.76 13.43 -23.01
C GLN A 309 -9.78 13.18 -24.11
N ARG A 310 -9.50 12.24 -25.02
CA ARG A 310 -10.46 11.88 -26.08
C ARG A 310 -11.73 11.25 -25.51
N LEU A 311 -11.61 10.39 -24.50
CA LEU A 311 -12.76 9.81 -23.81
C LEU A 311 -13.58 10.90 -23.10
N GLU A 312 -12.93 11.81 -22.40
CA GLU A 312 -13.58 12.96 -21.75
C GLU A 312 -14.30 13.86 -22.77
N GLN A 313 -13.70 14.10 -23.95
CA GLN A 313 -14.36 14.82 -25.04
C GLN A 313 -15.56 14.08 -25.61
N ILE A 314 -15.48 12.75 -25.78
CA ILE A 314 -16.61 11.93 -26.22
C ILE A 314 -17.73 12.02 -25.19
N ILE A 315 -17.41 11.86 -23.90
CA ILE A 315 -18.40 11.96 -22.82
C ILE A 315 -19.04 13.36 -22.80
N ALA A 316 -18.24 14.42 -22.94
CA ALA A 316 -18.73 15.79 -22.91
C ALA A 316 -19.57 16.20 -24.15
N THR A 317 -19.35 15.56 -25.29
CA THR A 317 -20.11 15.81 -26.54
C THR A 317 -21.29 14.88 -26.71
N THR A 318 -21.32 13.76 -26.00
CA THR A 318 -22.47 12.85 -25.99
C THR A 318 -23.54 13.46 -25.08
N PRO A 319 -24.70 13.87 -25.62
CA PRO A 319 -25.78 14.44 -24.81
C PRO A 319 -26.22 13.42 -23.76
N SER A 320 -26.53 13.89 -22.55
CA SER A 320 -27.01 12.99 -21.52
C SER A 320 -28.38 12.42 -21.91
N PRO A 321 -28.75 11.20 -21.47
CA PRO A 321 -30.08 10.65 -21.73
C PRO A 321 -31.21 11.59 -21.28
N GLU A 322 -31.02 12.36 -20.22
CA GLU A 322 -31.98 13.36 -19.74
C GLU A 322 -32.11 14.55 -20.70
N GLU A 323 -30.99 15.08 -21.21
CA GLU A 323 -31.02 16.14 -22.23
C GLU A 323 -31.69 15.67 -23.54
N LEU A 324 -31.55 14.38 -23.86
CA LEU A 324 -32.23 13.78 -25.02
C LEU A 324 -33.75 13.64 -24.82
N LEU A 325 -34.24 13.51 -23.58
CA LEU A 325 -35.68 13.46 -23.30
C LEU A 325 -36.37 14.80 -23.53
N ASP A 326 -35.64 15.91 -23.42
CA ASP A 326 -36.16 17.27 -23.66
C ASP A 326 -36.18 17.66 -25.15
N LYS A 327 -35.53 16.89 -26.02
CA LYS A 327 -35.58 17.09 -27.48
C LYS A 327 -36.87 16.53 -28.08
N PRO A 328 -37.49 17.21 -29.06
CA PRO A 328 -38.64 16.66 -29.76
C PRO A 328 -38.27 15.39 -30.55
N PHE A 329 -39.22 14.44 -30.65
CA PHE A 329 -39.02 13.12 -31.28
C PHE A 329 -38.38 13.20 -32.67
N ASP A 330 -38.81 14.18 -33.47
CA ASP A 330 -38.40 14.36 -34.86
C ASP A 330 -36.96 14.90 -35.01
N GLU A 331 -36.35 15.38 -33.93
CA GLU A 331 -34.96 15.89 -33.91
C GLU A 331 -33.95 14.87 -33.37
N LEU A 332 -34.41 13.71 -32.88
CA LEU A 332 -33.55 12.66 -32.36
C LEU A 332 -32.99 11.79 -33.49
N THR A 333 -31.67 11.64 -33.52
CA THR A 333 -30.98 10.70 -34.40
C THR A 333 -31.26 9.25 -33.98
N ARG A 334 -30.96 8.29 -34.86
CA ARG A 334 -31.17 6.86 -34.58
C ARG A 334 -30.32 6.39 -33.41
N GLU A 335 -29.11 6.92 -33.28
CA GLU A 335 -28.16 6.60 -32.21
C GLU A 335 -28.66 7.15 -30.86
N GLU A 336 -29.14 8.39 -30.84
CA GLU A 336 -29.77 8.99 -29.64
C GLU A 336 -31.02 8.20 -29.21
N TRP A 337 -31.81 7.71 -30.17
CA TRP A 337 -32.96 6.83 -29.89
C TRP A 337 -32.56 5.50 -29.23
N GLU A 338 -31.47 4.89 -29.66
CA GLU A 338 -30.99 3.64 -29.07
C GLU A 338 -30.43 3.87 -27.67
N LEU A 339 -29.77 5.00 -27.43
CA LEU A 339 -29.34 5.44 -26.10
C LEU A 339 -30.55 5.60 -25.15
N LEU A 340 -31.61 6.32 -25.59
CA LEU A 340 -32.84 6.45 -24.82
C LEU A 340 -33.55 5.12 -24.54
N ARG A 341 -33.45 4.15 -25.47
CA ARG A 341 -34.03 2.81 -25.26
C ARG A 341 -33.30 2.03 -24.16
N GLN A 342 -31.99 2.23 -24.03
CA GLN A 342 -31.17 1.58 -23.00
C GLN A 342 -31.22 2.33 -21.66
N TYR A 343 -31.67 3.58 -21.67
CA TYR A 343 -31.79 4.40 -20.48
C TYR A 343 -32.86 3.85 -19.54
N GLN A 344 -32.43 3.39 -18.35
CA GLN A 344 -33.31 3.15 -17.22
C GLN A 344 -33.26 4.39 -16.34
N PRO A 345 -34.33 5.19 -16.25
CA PRO A 345 -34.35 6.30 -15.32
C PRO A 345 -34.08 5.74 -13.93
N ALA A 346 -33.13 6.34 -13.22
CA ALA A 346 -32.93 6.03 -11.82
C ALA A 346 -34.31 6.12 -11.15
N GLU A 347 -34.79 5.02 -10.53
CA GLU A 347 -36.07 5.00 -9.83
C GLU A 347 -36.10 6.23 -8.95
N SER A 348 -36.91 7.22 -9.36
CA SER A 348 -36.98 8.50 -8.69
C SER A 348 -37.25 8.18 -7.23
N MET A 349 -36.33 8.58 -6.34
CA MET A 349 -36.54 8.60 -4.90
C MET A 349 -37.99 8.97 -4.66
N GLU A 350 -38.72 8.02 -4.07
CA GLU A 350 -40.15 8.11 -3.80
C GLU A 350 -40.55 9.56 -3.54
N LEU A 351 -41.48 10.07 -4.35
CA LEU A 351 -42.29 11.21 -3.99
C LEU A 351 -42.95 10.86 -2.66
N VAL A 352 -42.31 11.21 -1.54
CA VAL A 352 -42.89 11.21 -0.21
C VAL A 352 -43.97 12.28 -0.25
N ALA A 353 -45.17 11.88 -0.67
CA ALA A 353 -46.36 12.69 -0.57
C ALA A 353 -46.53 13.07 0.92
N ALA A 354 -46.46 14.37 1.16
CA ALA A 354 -46.65 15.01 2.46
C ALA A 354 -48.10 14.92 2.94
#